data_AF-A0A2J4ZFT1-F1
#
_entry.id   AF-A0A2J4ZFT1-F1
#
_cell.length_a   1.000
_cell.length_b   1.000
_cell.length_c   1.000
_cell.angle_alpha   90.00
_cell.angle_beta   90.00
_cell.angle_gamma   90.00
#
_symmetry.space_group_name_H-M   'P 1'
#
loop_
_entity.id
_entity.type
_entity.pdbx_description
1 polymer ?
#
loop_
_entity_poly.entity_id
_entity_poly.type
_entity_poly.pdbx_seq_one_letter_code
_entity_poly.pdbx_strand_id
1 'polypeptide(L)'
;SLFVATALGIHAGFSFSAGAIDYVLMYSLPAASKNVWMLIVMGVVFFVIYFLLFSAVIRMFNLKTPGREDKVDDVVTEEANSNTEEGLTQLATNYIAAVGGTDNLKAIDACITRLRLTVADSALVNDAACKRLGASGVVKLNKQTIQVIVGAKAESVGDEMKKVVARGPVAAAAAASHSAPVAAQAAKPQAVANAKTVEALVSPITGDIVALEQVPDEAFASKAVGDGVAVKPSDKIVVAPAAGTVVKIFNTNHAFCLETENGAEIVVHMGIDTVALNGQGFKRLVEEGAEVKAGQPILELDLEFLNANARSMISPVVCSNSDDYSALVIQATGKVVAGQTPLYEIKGK
;
A
#
# COMPACT_ATOMS: atom_id res chain seq x y z
N SER A 1 18.62 -17.26 -19.43
CA SER A 1 18.04 -17.79 -20.68
C SER A 1 18.73 -17.23 -21.93
N LEU A 2 18.89 -15.91 -22.07
CA LEU A 2 19.52 -15.28 -23.26
C LEU A 2 20.93 -15.81 -23.57
N PHE A 3 21.82 -15.81 -22.58
CA PHE A 3 23.19 -16.35 -22.73
C PHE A 3 23.21 -17.80 -23.24
N VAL A 4 22.33 -18.65 -22.71
CA VAL A 4 22.20 -20.06 -23.11
C VAL A 4 21.69 -20.18 -24.54
N ALA A 5 20.70 -19.36 -24.93
CA ALA A 5 20.19 -19.32 -26.29
C ALA A 5 21.26 -18.89 -27.31
N THR A 6 22.06 -17.87 -26.98
CA THR A 6 23.19 -17.42 -27.81
C THR A 6 24.28 -18.48 -27.92
N ALA A 7 24.63 -19.15 -26.81
CA ALA A 7 25.63 -20.22 -26.81
C ALA A 7 25.20 -21.45 -27.63
N LEU A 8 23.90 -21.72 -27.71
CA LEU A 8 23.32 -22.79 -28.54
C LEU A 8 23.07 -22.34 -29.99
N GLY A 9 23.47 -21.12 -30.36
CA GLY A 9 23.31 -20.58 -31.72
C GLY A 9 21.85 -20.36 -32.13
N ILE A 10 20.95 -20.16 -31.16
CA ILE A 10 19.52 -19.97 -31.43
C ILE A 10 19.28 -18.50 -31.79
N HIS A 11 18.94 -18.23 -33.06
CA HIS A 11 18.49 -16.91 -33.50
C HIS A 11 17.02 -16.99 -33.88
N ALA A 12 16.19 -16.26 -33.14
CA ALA A 12 14.76 -16.11 -33.39
C ALA A 12 14.44 -14.64 -33.67
N GLY A 13 13.69 -14.37 -34.73
CA GLY A 13 13.18 -13.03 -35.02
C GLY A 13 11.90 -12.76 -34.22
N PHE A 14 11.83 -11.62 -33.53
CA PHE A 14 10.63 -11.19 -32.80
C PHE A 14 9.94 -10.09 -33.60
N SER A 15 8.65 -10.28 -33.90
CA SER A 15 7.88 -9.30 -34.67
C SER A 15 7.00 -8.41 -33.79
N PHE A 16 6.44 -8.92 -32.68
CA PHE A 16 5.49 -8.16 -31.88
C PHE A 16 5.58 -8.42 -30.37
N SER A 17 5.50 -9.68 -29.92
CA SER A 17 5.29 -10.04 -28.51
C SER A 17 6.23 -11.13 -28.00
N ALA A 18 7.03 -11.75 -28.88
CA ALA A 18 7.79 -12.96 -28.57
C ALA A 18 6.90 -14.11 -28.01
N GLY A 19 5.62 -14.13 -28.41
CA GLY A 19 4.63 -15.11 -27.99
C GLY A 19 4.55 -16.33 -28.91
N ALA A 20 3.58 -17.22 -28.65
CA ALA A 20 3.37 -18.44 -29.43
C ALA A 20 3.09 -18.16 -30.93
N ILE A 21 2.39 -17.06 -31.23
CA ILE A 21 2.12 -16.64 -32.61
C ILE A 21 3.42 -16.25 -33.32
N ASP A 22 4.27 -15.44 -32.67
CA ASP A 22 5.58 -15.08 -33.20
C ASP A 22 6.46 -16.33 -33.42
N TYR A 23 6.38 -17.31 -32.50
CA TYR A 23 7.09 -18.59 -32.60
C TYR A 23 6.70 -19.43 -33.81
N VAL A 24 5.44 -19.39 -34.24
CA VAL A 24 5.01 -20.08 -35.46
C VAL A 24 5.42 -19.30 -36.70
N LEU A 25 5.23 -17.98 -36.71
CA LEU A 25 5.52 -17.11 -37.86
C LEU A 25 7.01 -17.04 -38.17
N MET A 26 7.89 -17.17 -37.17
CA MET A 26 9.34 -17.10 -37.38
C MET A 26 9.91 -18.24 -38.22
N TYR A 27 9.23 -19.38 -38.37
CA TYR A 27 9.66 -20.45 -39.28
C TYR A 27 9.56 -20.05 -40.76
N SER A 28 8.82 -18.98 -41.07
CA SER A 28 8.74 -18.41 -42.41
C SER A 28 9.77 -17.29 -42.65
N LEU A 29 10.59 -16.94 -41.65
CA LEU A 29 11.59 -15.88 -41.74
C LEU A 29 12.96 -16.44 -42.17
N PRO A 30 13.60 -15.87 -43.21
CA PRO A 30 14.92 -16.30 -43.67
C PRO A 30 16.05 -16.15 -42.63
N ALA A 31 15.86 -15.24 -41.66
CA ALA A 31 16.84 -14.93 -40.62
C ALA A 31 16.73 -15.83 -39.36
N ALA A 32 15.71 -16.69 -39.28
CA ALA A 32 15.53 -17.60 -38.15
C ALA A 32 16.42 -18.84 -38.29
N SER A 33 17.01 -19.28 -37.17
CA SER A 33 17.86 -20.47 -37.15
C SER A 33 17.04 -21.76 -37.21
N LYS A 34 17.59 -22.83 -37.80
CA LYS A 34 16.90 -24.14 -37.91
C LYS A 34 16.65 -24.83 -36.56
N ASN A 35 17.42 -24.47 -35.54
CA ASN A 35 17.37 -25.02 -34.18
C ASN A 35 16.46 -24.23 -33.22
N VAL A 36 15.60 -23.34 -33.73
CA VAL A 36 14.64 -22.56 -32.92
C VAL A 36 13.72 -23.43 -32.06
N TRP A 37 13.48 -24.68 -32.46
CA TRP A 37 12.72 -25.66 -31.66
C TRP A 37 13.32 -25.91 -30.26
N MET A 38 14.62 -25.68 -30.09
CA MET A 38 15.29 -25.78 -28.80
C MET A 38 14.81 -24.74 -27.79
N LEU A 39 14.12 -23.67 -28.21
CA LEU A 39 13.48 -22.73 -27.29
C LEU A 39 12.37 -23.39 -26.48
N ILE A 40 11.62 -24.34 -27.07
CA ILE A 40 10.60 -25.10 -26.34
C ILE A 40 11.28 -25.98 -25.28
N VAL A 41 12.34 -26.69 -25.65
CA VAL A 41 13.12 -27.53 -24.72
C VAL A 41 13.68 -26.69 -23.58
N MET A 42 14.29 -25.55 -23.90
CA MET A 42 14.80 -24.60 -22.91
C MET A 42 13.68 -24.10 -22.01
N GLY A 43 12.51 -23.78 -22.56
CA GLY A 43 11.32 -23.37 -21.81
C GLY A 43 10.87 -24.44 -20.81
N VAL A 44 10.83 -25.71 -21.22
CA VAL A 44 10.50 -26.83 -20.32
C VAL A 44 11.53 -26.99 -19.20
N VAL A 45 12.82 -26.88 -19.52
CA VAL A 45 13.89 -26.95 -18.50
C VAL A 45 13.77 -25.81 -17.49
N PHE A 46 13.59 -24.57 -17.95
CA PHE A 46 13.40 -23.42 -17.06
C PHE A 46 12.11 -23.53 -16.25
N PHE A 47 11.03 -24.05 -16.84
CA PHE A 47 9.78 -24.33 -16.12
C PHE A 47 10.04 -25.28 -14.95
N VAL A 48 10.74 -26.40 -15.17
CA VAL A 48 11.04 -27.36 -14.09
C VAL A 48 11.92 -26.71 -13.02
N ILE A 49 12.97 -26.00 -13.42
CA ILE A 49 13.88 -25.30 -12.47
C ILE A 49 13.11 -24.30 -11.62
N TYR A 50 12.35 -23.41 -12.25
CA TYR A 50 11.58 -22.38 -11.55
C TYR A 50 10.46 -22.98 -10.71
N PHE A 51 9.72 -23.96 -11.24
CA PHE A 51 8.66 -24.61 -10.50
C PHE A 51 9.20 -25.25 -9.22
N LEU A 52 10.31 -26.00 -9.30
CA LEU A 52 10.91 -26.62 -8.13
C LEU A 52 11.51 -25.59 -7.17
N LEU A 53 12.25 -24.61 -7.68
CA LEU A 53 12.90 -23.57 -6.86
C LEU A 53 11.87 -22.72 -6.13
N PHE A 54 10.90 -22.14 -6.84
CA PHE A 54 9.85 -21.34 -6.22
C PHE A 54 8.96 -22.19 -5.31
N SER A 55 8.59 -23.42 -5.70
CA SER A 55 7.81 -24.30 -4.80
C SER A 55 8.56 -24.63 -3.52
N ALA A 56 9.87 -24.87 -3.59
CA ALA A 56 10.69 -25.11 -2.41
C ALA A 56 10.78 -23.87 -1.53
N VAL A 57 11.06 -22.69 -2.10
CA VAL A 57 11.15 -21.41 -1.37
C VAL A 57 9.79 -21.03 -0.76
N ILE A 58 8.69 -21.13 -1.50
CA ILE A 58 7.33 -20.83 -1.00
C ILE A 58 6.99 -21.72 0.18
N ARG A 59 7.32 -23.01 0.13
CA ARG A 59 7.06 -23.94 1.23
C ARG A 59 7.99 -23.72 2.42
N MET A 60 9.26 -23.42 2.17
CA MET A 60 10.28 -23.23 3.21
C MET A 60 10.08 -21.93 3.99
N PHE A 61 9.71 -20.85 3.30
CA PHE A 61 9.53 -19.52 3.89
C PHE A 61 8.05 -19.14 4.11
N ASN A 62 7.14 -20.08 3.86
CA ASN A 62 5.69 -19.88 3.92
C ASN A 62 5.21 -18.56 3.26
N LEU A 63 5.75 -18.26 2.07
CA LEU A 63 5.42 -17.03 1.36
C LEU A 63 3.93 -17.03 0.97
N LYS A 64 3.21 -15.95 1.33
CA LYS A 64 1.82 -15.73 0.92
C LYS A 64 1.80 -15.47 -0.59
N THR A 65 1.19 -16.38 -1.33
CA THR A 65 1.01 -16.26 -2.79
C THR A 65 -0.44 -15.86 -3.08
N PRO A 66 -0.70 -15.10 -4.16
CA PRO A 66 -2.07 -14.77 -4.55
C PRO A 66 -2.95 -16.03 -4.65
N GLY A 67 -4.02 -16.10 -3.86
CA GLY A 67 -4.90 -17.27 -3.77
C GLY A 67 -4.61 -18.25 -2.62
N ARG A 68 -3.48 -18.10 -1.91
CA ARG A 68 -3.13 -18.80 -0.65
C ARG A 68 -3.07 -17.80 0.50
N GLU A 69 -4.07 -16.93 0.58
CA GLU A 69 -4.33 -16.16 1.80
C GLU A 69 -5.05 -17.08 2.80
N ASP A 70 -4.80 -16.88 4.10
CA ASP A 70 -5.44 -17.66 5.15
C ASP A 70 -6.97 -17.56 4.99
N LYS A 71 -7.60 -18.63 4.51
CA LYS A 71 -9.04 -18.80 4.61
C LYS A 71 -9.30 -18.95 6.11
N VAL A 72 -9.64 -17.85 6.76
CA VAL A 72 -10.24 -17.92 8.09
C VAL A 72 -11.52 -18.70 7.90
N ASP A 73 -11.53 -19.91 8.46
CA ASP A 73 -12.69 -20.79 8.51
C ASP A 73 -13.85 -20.05 9.18
N ASP A 74 -14.75 -19.49 8.37
CA ASP A 74 -16.17 -19.48 8.69
C ASP A 74 -17.04 -19.30 7.43
N VAL A 75 -17.77 -20.37 7.14
CA VAL A 75 -18.94 -20.50 6.26
C VAL A 75 -18.77 -20.02 4.81
N VAL A 76 -18.23 -20.89 3.96
CA VAL A 76 -18.60 -20.89 2.53
C VAL A 76 -19.82 -21.80 2.41
N THR A 77 -21.03 -21.23 2.28
CA THR A 77 -22.16 -21.99 1.74
C THR A 77 -21.86 -22.30 0.27
N GLU A 78 -21.75 -23.59 -0.04
CA GLU A 78 -21.47 -24.15 -1.37
C GLU A 78 -22.63 -24.00 -2.36
N GLU A 79 -23.16 -22.79 -2.58
CA GLU A 79 -24.18 -22.57 -3.63
C GLU A 79 -23.85 -21.47 -4.65
N ALA A 80 -22.68 -20.84 -4.60
CA ALA A 80 -22.29 -19.86 -5.62
C ALA A 80 -21.55 -20.48 -6.83
N ASN A 81 -22.07 -21.59 -7.36
CA ASN A 81 -21.68 -22.08 -8.69
C ASN A 81 -22.86 -21.86 -9.64
N SER A 82 -22.82 -20.80 -10.45
CA SER A 82 -23.12 -20.90 -11.89
C SER A 82 -23.12 -19.52 -12.56
N ASN A 83 -22.66 -19.48 -13.82
CA ASN A 83 -22.84 -18.36 -14.73
C ASN A 83 -24.32 -18.21 -15.17
N THR A 84 -25.27 -18.47 -14.27
CA THR A 84 -26.70 -18.29 -14.50
C THR A 84 -27.11 -16.86 -14.12
N GLU A 85 -28.19 -16.34 -14.70
CA GLU A 85 -28.71 -15.01 -14.36
C GLU A 85 -29.03 -14.90 -12.86
N GLU A 86 -29.60 -15.95 -12.25
CA GLU A 86 -29.92 -15.95 -10.81
C GLU A 86 -28.65 -15.93 -9.94
N GLY A 87 -27.64 -16.74 -10.27
CA GLY A 87 -26.36 -16.76 -9.55
C GLY A 87 -25.59 -15.43 -9.67
N LEU A 88 -25.64 -14.79 -10.84
CA LEU A 88 -25.01 -13.49 -11.07
C LEU A 88 -25.78 -12.38 -10.33
N THR A 89 -27.11 -12.44 -10.30
CA THR A 89 -27.96 -11.50 -9.54
C THR A 89 -27.65 -11.58 -8.06
N GLN A 90 -27.51 -12.79 -7.51
CA GLN A 90 -27.20 -12.99 -6.11
C GLN A 90 -25.78 -12.55 -5.77
N LEU A 91 -24.81 -12.83 -6.65
CA LEU A 91 -23.43 -12.36 -6.51
C LEU A 91 -23.35 -10.83 -6.53
N ALA A 92 -24.04 -10.18 -7.48
CA ALA A 92 -24.12 -8.73 -7.56
C ALA A 92 -24.77 -8.12 -6.32
N THR A 93 -25.87 -8.70 -5.83
CA THR A 93 -26.53 -8.26 -4.59
C THR A 93 -25.59 -8.34 -3.40
N ASN A 94 -24.84 -9.43 -3.28
CA ASN A 94 -23.88 -9.62 -2.20
C ASN A 94 -22.70 -8.64 -2.30
N TYR A 95 -22.21 -8.34 -3.51
CA TYR A 95 -21.19 -7.30 -3.71
C TYR A 95 -21.71 -5.91 -3.36
N ILE A 96 -22.95 -5.56 -3.73
CA ILE A 96 -23.59 -4.30 -3.35
C ILE A 96 -23.69 -4.20 -1.82
N ALA A 97 -24.13 -5.28 -1.16
CA ALA A 97 -24.21 -5.34 0.30
C ALA A 97 -22.83 -5.18 0.96
N ALA A 98 -21.79 -5.81 0.39
CA ALA A 98 -20.41 -5.74 0.89
C ALA A 98 -19.76 -4.35 0.73
N VAL A 99 -20.17 -3.56 -0.27
CA VAL A 99 -19.66 -2.19 -0.44
C VAL A 99 -20.46 -1.14 0.34
N GLY A 100 -21.35 -1.55 1.25
CA GLY A 100 -22.14 -0.63 2.08
C GLY A 100 -23.58 -0.41 1.60
N GLY A 101 -24.09 -1.27 0.71
CA GLY A 101 -25.46 -1.19 0.19
C GLY A 101 -25.62 -0.17 -0.93
N THR A 102 -26.86 -0.03 -1.42
CA THR A 102 -27.20 0.97 -2.45
C THR A 102 -26.96 2.39 -2.00
N ASP A 103 -27.11 2.67 -0.71
CA ASP A 103 -26.96 4.01 -0.13
C ASP A 103 -25.52 4.51 -0.18
N ASN A 104 -24.56 3.58 -0.16
CA ASN A 104 -23.15 3.90 -0.28
C ASN A 104 -22.64 3.86 -1.73
N LEU A 105 -23.43 3.41 -2.71
CA LEU A 105 -22.96 3.19 -4.08
C LEU A 105 -23.45 4.30 -5.02
N LYS A 106 -22.51 5.07 -5.59
CA LYS A 106 -22.78 6.23 -6.46
C LYS A 106 -22.63 5.92 -7.94
N ALA A 107 -21.60 5.17 -8.33
CA ALA A 107 -21.37 4.78 -9.70
C ALA A 107 -20.76 3.38 -9.78
N ILE A 108 -21.11 2.67 -10.85
CA ILE A 108 -20.69 1.29 -11.11
C ILE A 108 -20.09 1.23 -12.49
N ASP A 109 -18.78 1.03 -12.55
CA ASP A 109 -18.03 0.74 -13.76
C ASP A 109 -17.31 -0.60 -13.61
N ALA A 110 -17.00 -1.23 -14.74
CA ALA A 110 -16.25 -2.47 -14.77
C ALA A 110 -15.19 -2.44 -15.87
N CYS A 111 -14.08 -3.12 -15.61
CA CYS A 111 -13.05 -3.45 -16.58
C CYS A 111 -12.91 -4.97 -16.63
N ILE A 112 -12.10 -5.47 -17.56
CA ILE A 112 -11.87 -6.91 -17.83
C ILE A 112 -11.72 -7.75 -16.54
N THR A 113 -10.99 -7.26 -15.54
CA THR A 113 -10.74 -7.99 -14.29
C THR A 113 -11.11 -7.26 -12.99
N ARG A 114 -11.64 -6.03 -13.09
CA ARG A 114 -11.86 -5.17 -11.92
C ARG A 114 -13.20 -4.45 -11.99
N LEU A 115 -13.96 -4.50 -10.90
CA LEU A 115 -15.09 -3.59 -10.66
C LEU A 115 -14.53 -2.27 -10.16
N ARG A 116 -14.81 -1.17 -10.87
CA ARG A 116 -14.47 0.19 -10.46
C ARG A 116 -15.74 0.83 -9.90
N LEU A 117 -15.81 0.98 -8.60
CA LEU A 117 -17.00 1.48 -7.94
C LEU A 117 -16.71 2.86 -7.37
N THR A 118 -17.61 3.80 -7.61
CA THR A 118 -17.65 5.05 -6.87
C THR A 118 -18.61 4.88 -5.71
N VAL A 119 -18.10 5.00 -4.49
CA VAL A 119 -18.84 4.92 -3.24
C VAL A 119 -18.94 6.29 -2.56
N ALA A 120 -19.87 6.46 -1.63
CA ALA A 120 -19.95 7.66 -0.82
C ALA A 120 -18.84 7.68 0.24
N ASP A 121 -18.55 6.52 0.84
CA ASP A 121 -17.53 6.30 1.85
C ASP A 121 -16.89 4.91 1.69
N SER A 122 -15.59 4.86 1.42
CA SER A 122 -14.83 3.61 1.29
C SER A 122 -14.56 2.91 2.63
N ALA A 123 -14.81 3.57 3.77
CA ALA A 123 -14.74 2.96 5.09
C ALA A 123 -15.92 2.00 5.35
N LEU A 124 -17.07 2.24 4.72
CA LEU A 124 -18.24 1.35 4.80
C LEU A 124 -18.09 0.08 3.95
N VAL A 125 -17.02 -0.02 3.17
CA VAL A 125 -16.72 -1.17 2.33
C VAL A 125 -16.06 -2.25 3.18
N ASN A 126 -16.66 -3.44 3.16
CA ASN A 126 -16.17 -4.61 3.86
C ASN A 126 -15.24 -5.44 2.96
N ASP A 127 -13.94 -5.18 3.06
CA ASP A 127 -12.89 -5.84 2.28
C ASP A 127 -12.90 -7.37 2.48
N ALA A 128 -13.14 -7.83 3.71
CA ALA A 128 -13.22 -9.25 4.03
C ALA A 128 -14.45 -9.93 3.40
N ALA A 129 -15.60 -9.24 3.35
CA ALA A 129 -16.78 -9.72 2.64
C ALA A 129 -16.52 -9.79 1.13
N CYS A 130 -15.91 -8.78 0.52
CA CYS A 130 -15.53 -8.80 -0.89
C CYS A 130 -14.59 -9.98 -1.21
N LYS A 131 -13.59 -10.25 -0.36
CA LYS A 131 -12.70 -11.41 -0.52
C LYS A 131 -13.43 -12.75 -0.39
N ARG A 132 -14.36 -12.87 0.56
CA ARG A 132 -15.23 -14.07 0.71
C ARG A 132 -16.11 -14.33 -0.52
N LEU A 133 -16.54 -13.26 -1.20
CA LEU A 133 -17.31 -13.35 -2.45
C LEU A 133 -16.44 -13.71 -3.69
N GLY A 134 -15.15 -13.99 -3.49
CA GLY A 134 -14.23 -14.43 -4.53
C GLY A 134 -13.37 -13.33 -5.15
N ALA A 135 -13.36 -12.12 -4.57
CA ALA A 135 -12.42 -11.09 -5.00
C ALA A 135 -10.99 -11.46 -4.58
N SER A 136 -10.03 -11.32 -5.50
CA SER A 136 -8.60 -11.49 -5.23
C SER A 136 -8.01 -10.33 -4.42
N GLY A 137 -8.72 -9.20 -4.33
CA GLY A 137 -8.30 -8.04 -3.57
C GLY A 137 -9.25 -6.86 -3.73
N VAL A 138 -9.21 -5.94 -2.77
CA VAL A 138 -9.91 -4.65 -2.81
C VAL A 138 -8.87 -3.55 -2.68
N VAL A 139 -8.90 -2.58 -3.58
CA VAL A 139 -7.98 -1.44 -3.61
C VAL A 139 -8.78 -0.17 -3.43
N LYS A 140 -8.54 0.57 -2.34
CA LYS A 140 -9.18 1.86 -2.09
C LYS A 140 -8.26 2.95 -2.64
N LEU A 141 -8.65 3.56 -3.75
CA LEU A 141 -7.85 4.62 -4.40
C LEU A 141 -8.03 5.97 -3.70
N ASN A 142 -9.22 6.21 -3.15
CA ASN A 142 -9.56 7.37 -2.33
C ASN A 142 -10.82 7.05 -1.49
N LYS A 143 -11.37 8.04 -0.76
CA LYS A 143 -12.59 7.88 0.05
C LYS A 143 -13.85 7.54 -0.75
N GLN A 144 -13.85 7.78 -2.06
CA GLN A 144 -15.01 7.61 -2.92
C GLN A 144 -14.79 6.61 -4.06
N THR A 145 -13.58 6.11 -4.28
CA THR A 145 -13.24 5.29 -5.45
C THR A 145 -12.54 4.04 -4.97
N ILE A 146 -13.16 2.90 -5.26
CA ILE A 146 -12.63 1.59 -4.92
C ILE A 146 -12.53 0.72 -6.17
N GLN A 147 -11.60 -0.22 -6.15
CA GLN A 147 -11.48 -1.26 -7.16
C GLN A 147 -11.55 -2.63 -6.49
N VAL A 148 -12.55 -3.43 -6.87
CA VAL A 148 -12.66 -4.83 -6.43
C VAL A 148 -12.16 -5.72 -7.56
N ILE A 149 -11.14 -6.53 -7.29
CA ILE A 149 -10.51 -7.41 -8.28
C ILE A 149 -11.26 -8.75 -8.29
N VAL A 150 -12.30 -8.84 -9.12
CA VAL A 150 -13.17 -10.05 -9.22
C VAL A 150 -12.67 -11.03 -10.29
N GLY A 151 -11.72 -10.62 -11.13
CA GLY A 151 -11.25 -11.43 -12.26
C GLY A 151 -12.19 -11.36 -13.46
N ALA A 152 -12.16 -12.36 -14.34
CA ALA A 152 -12.85 -12.34 -15.65
C ALA A 152 -14.38 -12.11 -15.59
N LYS A 153 -15.00 -12.17 -14.41
CA LYS A 153 -16.44 -11.94 -14.19
C LYS A 153 -16.78 -10.49 -13.86
N ALA A 154 -15.80 -9.58 -13.77
CA ALA A 154 -16.02 -8.21 -13.33
C ALA A 154 -17.04 -7.44 -14.18
N GLU A 155 -17.01 -7.61 -15.50
CA GLU A 155 -17.97 -6.96 -16.40
C GLU A 155 -19.41 -7.45 -16.18
N SER A 156 -19.61 -8.77 -16.20
CA SER A 156 -20.93 -9.38 -15.97
C SER A 156 -21.50 -9.01 -14.59
N VAL A 157 -20.67 -9.02 -13.55
CA VAL A 157 -21.10 -8.61 -12.20
C VAL A 157 -21.46 -7.13 -12.17
N GLY A 158 -20.70 -6.25 -12.81
CA GLY A 158 -20.96 -4.81 -12.84
C GLY A 158 -22.28 -4.47 -13.55
N ASP A 159 -22.59 -5.12 -14.66
CA ASP A 159 -23.85 -4.94 -15.37
C ASP A 159 -25.05 -5.44 -14.56
N GLU A 160 -24.90 -6.57 -13.88
CA GLU A 160 -25.96 -7.09 -13.02
C GLU A 160 -26.16 -6.24 -11.77
N MET A 161 -25.09 -5.66 -11.20
CA MET A 161 -25.21 -4.70 -10.10
C MET A 161 -26.06 -3.49 -10.52
N LYS A 162 -25.88 -2.96 -11.73
CA LYS A 162 -26.71 -1.86 -12.25
C LYS A 162 -28.19 -2.24 -12.32
N LYS A 163 -28.51 -3.47 -12.76
CA LYS A 163 -29.89 -3.98 -12.81
C LYS A 163 -30.48 -4.15 -11.41
N VAL A 164 -29.70 -4.65 -10.45
CA VAL A 164 -30.13 -4.84 -9.06
C VAL A 164 -30.43 -3.49 -8.40
N VAL A 165 -29.55 -2.49 -8.55
CA VAL A 165 -29.79 -1.13 -8.03
C VAL A 165 -31.05 -0.51 -8.64
N ALA A 166 -31.36 -0.80 -9.91
CA ALA A 166 -32.58 -0.32 -10.56
C ALA A 166 -33.86 -1.01 -10.08
N ARG A 167 -33.77 -2.23 -9.51
CA ARG A 167 -34.93 -3.01 -9.02
C ARG A 167 -35.34 -2.65 -7.59
N GLY A 168 -34.44 -2.10 -6.78
CA GLY A 168 -34.74 -1.65 -5.43
C GLY A 168 -33.50 -1.50 -4.53
N PRO A 169 -33.66 -0.92 -3.33
CA PRO A 169 -32.55 -0.72 -2.41
C PRO A 169 -32.06 -2.06 -1.86
N VAL A 170 -30.74 -2.23 -1.84
CA VAL A 170 -30.06 -3.39 -1.22
C VAL A 170 -29.42 -2.90 0.06
N ALA A 171 -29.84 -3.49 1.19
CA ALA A 171 -29.29 -3.17 2.49
C ALA A 171 -27.80 -3.56 2.58
N ALA A 172 -27.02 -2.77 3.30
CA ALA A 172 -25.65 -3.11 3.64
C ALA A 172 -25.62 -4.47 4.36
N ALA A 173 -24.62 -5.31 4.05
CA ALA A 173 -24.41 -6.54 4.80
C ALA A 173 -24.14 -6.17 6.27
N ALA A 174 -24.92 -6.72 7.20
CA ALA A 174 -24.75 -6.48 8.62
C ALA A 174 -23.30 -6.78 8.99
N ALA A 175 -22.54 -5.73 9.29
CA ALA A 175 -21.17 -5.86 9.77
C ALA A 175 -21.22 -6.69 11.05
N ALA A 176 -20.42 -7.76 11.12
CA ALA A 176 -20.01 -8.29 12.40
C ALA A 176 -19.30 -7.14 13.13
N SER A 177 -20.06 -6.54 14.06
CA SER A 177 -19.71 -5.58 15.09
C SER A 177 -18.35 -4.88 14.93
N HIS A 178 -18.32 -3.78 14.18
CA HIS A 178 -17.48 -2.64 14.54
C HIS A 178 -18.42 -1.45 14.72
N SER A 179 -18.60 -1.12 15.99
CA SER A 179 -19.49 -0.10 16.55
C SER A 179 -19.33 1.25 15.83
N ALA A 180 -20.46 1.76 15.34
CA ALA A 180 -20.60 3.12 14.83
C ALA A 180 -20.32 4.18 15.93
N PRO A 181 -19.87 5.38 15.55
CA PRO A 181 -19.41 6.42 16.47
C PRO A 181 -20.60 7.17 17.09
N VAL A 182 -20.56 7.36 18.41
CA VAL A 182 -21.41 8.35 19.09
C VAL A 182 -20.70 9.69 19.00
N ALA A 183 -21.35 10.67 18.38
CA ALA A 183 -20.95 12.06 18.46
C ALA A 183 -21.09 12.57 19.91
N ALA A 184 -19.99 12.99 20.54
CA ALA A 184 -20.01 13.92 21.67
C ALA A 184 -18.62 14.54 21.96
N GLN A 185 -18.55 15.85 21.73
CA GLN A 185 -17.90 16.89 22.54
C GLN A 185 -16.45 16.76 23.04
N ALA A 186 -15.72 17.86 22.79
CA ALA A 186 -14.43 18.20 23.36
C ALA A 186 -14.34 17.91 24.87
N ALA A 187 -13.40 17.05 25.25
CA ALA A 187 -12.93 16.89 26.62
C ALA A 187 -11.40 16.77 26.63
N LYS A 188 -10.79 17.44 27.60
CA LYS A 188 -9.34 17.55 27.87
C LYS A 188 -8.66 16.18 28.05
N PRO A 189 -7.33 16.09 27.90
CA PRO A 189 -6.60 14.84 27.81
C PRO A 189 -6.71 14.06 29.12
N GLN A 190 -7.21 12.84 29.05
CA GLN A 190 -7.16 11.91 30.18
C GLN A 190 -6.23 10.75 29.80
N ALA A 191 -5.14 10.65 30.56
CA ALA A 191 -4.10 9.66 30.39
C ALA A 191 -4.67 8.25 30.58
N VAL A 192 -4.52 7.41 29.55
CA VAL A 192 -4.61 5.95 29.70
C VAL A 192 -3.35 5.45 30.41
N ALA A 193 -3.46 5.31 31.73
CA ALA A 193 -2.50 4.60 32.56
C ALA A 193 -2.62 3.09 32.30
N ASN A 194 -1.47 2.42 32.15
CA ASN A 194 -1.24 0.97 32.05
C ASN A 194 -1.19 0.28 30.66
N ALA A 195 -0.76 0.98 29.61
CA ALA A 195 -0.16 0.30 28.46
C ALA A 195 1.36 0.60 28.45
N LYS A 196 2.19 -0.44 28.37
CA LYS A 196 3.65 -0.34 28.44
C LYS A 196 4.15 0.43 27.21
N THR A 197 4.87 1.53 27.43
CA THR A 197 5.55 2.27 26.35
C THR A 197 6.60 1.35 25.73
N VAL A 198 6.47 1.12 24.43
CA VAL A 198 7.39 0.28 23.64
C VAL A 198 8.52 1.13 23.11
N GLU A 199 8.21 2.34 22.63
CA GLU A 199 9.19 3.24 22.03
C GLU A 199 8.80 4.70 22.31
N ALA A 200 9.79 5.57 22.52
CA ALA A 200 9.59 7.01 22.62
C ALA A 200 10.44 7.71 21.57
N LEU A 201 9.80 8.42 20.64
CA LEU A 201 10.49 9.13 19.58
C LEU A 201 10.79 10.57 20.01
N VAL A 202 11.96 11.07 19.65
CA VAL A 202 12.27 12.50 19.67
C VAL A 202 11.98 13.12 18.31
N SER A 203 11.75 14.43 18.28
CA SER A 203 11.52 15.14 17.02
C SER A 203 12.75 15.01 16.12
N PRO A 204 12.61 14.56 14.85
CA PRO A 204 13.73 14.53 13.91
C PRO A 204 14.06 15.93 13.37
N ILE A 205 13.18 16.90 13.57
CA ILE A 205 13.25 18.24 12.96
C ILE A 205 12.97 19.29 14.04
N THR A 206 13.73 20.39 14.06
CA THR A 206 13.41 21.57 14.87
C THR A 206 12.37 22.40 14.13
N GLY A 207 11.28 22.76 14.80
CA GLY A 207 10.19 23.45 14.12
C GLY A 207 8.91 23.59 14.92
N ASP A 208 7.85 23.96 14.21
CA ASP A 208 6.49 24.07 14.76
C ASP A 208 5.70 22.82 14.42
N ILE A 209 5.02 22.25 15.42
CA ILE A 209 4.13 21.10 15.22
C ILE A 209 2.90 21.51 14.43
N VAL A 210 2.57 20.67 13.47
CA VAL A 210 1.36 20.73 12.65
C VAL A 210 0.63 19.41 12.81
N ALA A 211 -0.68 19.49 13.04
CA ALA A 211 -1.51 18.29 13.09
C ALA A 211 -1.43 17.55 11.75
N LEU A 212 -1.36 16.23 11.78
CA LEU A 212 -1.19 15.44 10.57
C LEU A 212 -2.35 15.68 9.58
N GLU A 213 -3.55 15.92 10.08
CA GLU A 213 -4.76 16.25 9.32
C GLU A 213 -4.70 17.60 8.58
N GLN A 214 -3.78 18.49 8.98
CA GLN A 214 -3.58 19.80 8.35
C GLN A 214 -2.49 19.77 7.27
N VAL A 215 -1.86 18.61 7.06
CA VAL A 215 -0.86 18.44 6.00
C VAL A 215 -1.57 18.56 4.64
N PRO A 216 -1.05 19.35 3.68
CA PRO A 216 -1.65 19.54 2.36
C PRO A 216 -1.39 18.37 1.41
N ASP A 217 -1.49 17.14 1.93
CA ASP A 217 -1.35 15.87 1.24
C ASP A 217 -2.33 14.86 1.84
N GLU A 218 -3.21 14.29 1.02
CA GLU A 218 -4.30 13.44 1.49
C GLU A 218 -3.79 12.10 2.05
N ALA A 219 -2.66 11.57 1.56
CA ALA A 219 -2.13 10.29 2.02
C ALA A 219 -1.61 10.40 3.47
N PHE A 220 -0.95 11.52 3.81
CA PHE A 220 -0.55 11.81 5.17
C PHE A 220 -1.73 12.27 6.04
N ALA A 221 -2.55 13.21 5.56
CA ALA A 221 -3.66 13.76 6.35
C ALA A 221 -4.77 12.76 6.69
N SER A 222 -4.94 11.72 5.87
CA SER A 222 -5.87 10.61 6.15
C SER A 222 -5.26 9.51 7.02
N LYS A 223 -3.98 9.62 7.40
CA LYS A 223 -3.21 8.59 8.11
C LYS A 223 -3.06 7.28 7.34
N ALA A 224 -3.29 7.28 6.03
CA ALA A 224 -3.19 6.08 5.19
C ALA A 224 -1.74 5.55 5.09
N VAL A 225 -0.75 6.44 5.22
CA VAL A 225 0.69 6.08 5.23
C VAL A 225 1.16 5.62 6.63
N GLY A 226 0.42 5.99 7.68
CA GLY A 226 0.79 5.78 9.07
C GLY A 226 0.25 6.89 9.98
N ASP A 227 0.19 6.63 11.28
CA ASP A 227 -0.18 7.64 12.29
C ASP A 227 1.06 8.38 12.82
N GLY A 228 0.91 9.63 13.22
CA GLY A 228 2.00 10.47 13.70
C GLY A 228 1.67 11.95 13.71
N VAL A 229 2.67 12.77 13.43
CA VAL A 229 2.57 14.23 13.47
C VAL A 229 3.41 14.85 12.37
N ALA A 230 3.09 16.07 11.95
CA ALA A 230 3.94 16.81 11.03
C ALA A 230 4.67 17.95 11.73
N VAL A 231 5.84 18.31 11.22
CA VAL A 231 6.64 19.42 11.73
C VAL A 231 6.97 20.36 10.58
N LYS A 232 6.76 21.66 10.78
CA LYS A 232 7.24 22.69 9.87
C LYS A 232 8.67 23.08 10.28
N PRO A 233 9.70 22.76 9.49
CA PRO A 233 11.10 22.96 9.85
C PRO A 233 11.45 24.44 9.99
N SER A 234 12.25 24.74 11.01
CA SER A 234 12.90 26.04 11.22
C SER A 234 14.41 25.95 11.26
N ASP A 235 14.97 24.74 11.24
CA ASP A 235 16.42 24.48 11.23
C ASP A 235 16.78 23.55 10.07
N LYS A 236 18.03 23.59 9.64
CA LYS A 236 18.53 22.91 8.46
C LYS A 236 18.90 21.44 8.68
N ILE A 237 19.04 20.98 9.93
CA ILE A 237 19.47 19.61 10.21
C ILE A 237 18.27 18.73 10.53
N VAL A 238 18.21 17.57 9.86
CA VAL A 238 17.29 16.48 10.18
C VAL A 238 18.08 15.37 10.86
N VAL A 239 17.60 14.94 12.01
CA VAL A 239 18.24 13.92 12.85
C VAL A 239 17.39 12.65 12.94
N ALA A 240 18.00 11.55 13.39
CA ALA A 240 17.29 10.32 13.68
C ALA A 240 16.33 10.51 14.89
N PRO A 241 15.05 10.13 14.76
CA PRO A 241 14.06 10.26 15.83
C PRO A 241 14.18 9.20 16.94
N ALA A 242 14.90 8.11 16.70
CA ALA A 242 15.13 7.03 17.66
C ALA A 242 16.45 6.29 17.33
N ALA A 243 16.86 5.36 18.19
CA ALA A 243 17.92 4.40 17.86
C ALA A 243 17.38 3.31 16.93
N GLY A 244 18.13 2.96 15.89
CA GLY A 244 17.68 1.98 14.90
C GLY A 244 18.53 1.98 13.63
N THR A 245 18.00 1.34 12.58
CA THR A 245 18.67 1.19 11.29
C THR A 245 17.97 2.00 10.23
N VAL A 246 18.72 2.78 9.46
CA VAL A 246 18.17 3.50 8.30
C VAL A 246 17.94 2.51 7.17
N VAL A 247 16.72 2.03 7.01
CA VAL A 247 16.37 0.97 6.05
C VAL A 247 16.38 1.49 4.61
N LYS A 248 15.96 2.74 4.41
CA LYS A 248 15.85 3.33 3.07
C LYS A 248 15.98 4.84 3.11
N ILE A 249 16.68 5.40 2.14
CA ILE A 249 16.72 6.84 1.84
C ILE A 249 16.25 6.98 0.41
N PHE A 250 15.22 7.79 0.17
CA PHE A 250 14.68 7.94 -1.18
C PHE A 250 15.73 8.56 -2.12
N ASN A 251 15.70 8.20 -3.41
CA ASN A 251 16.71 8.63 -4.39
C ASN A 251 16.93 10.15 -4.46
N THR A 252 15.89 10.93 -4.17
CA THR A 252 15.93 12.40 -4.13
C THR A 252 16.24 12.96 -2.73
N ASN A 253 16.68 12.13 -1.78
CA ASN A 253 17.11 12.48 -0.41
C ASN A 253 16.08 13.29 0.42
N HIS A 254 14.82 13.30 0.01
CA HIS A 254 13.74 14.08 0.63
C HIS A 254 12.97 13.29 1.69
N ALA A 255 13.26 12.00 1.87
CA ALA A 255 12.64 11.16 2.87
C ALA A 255 13.55 10.00 3.24
N PHE A 256 13.36 9.46 4.45
CA PHE A 256 14.01 8.23 4.89
C PHE A 256 13.08 7.39 5.78
N CYS A 257 13.33 6.09 5.80
CA CYS A 257 12.69 5.11 6.68
C CYS A 257 13.71 4.63 7.71
N LEU A 258 13.34 4.69 8.99
CA LEU A 258 14.10 4.17 10.11
C LEU A 258 13.30 3.02 10.75
N GLU A 259 13.91 1.87 10.91
CA GLU A 259 13.37 0.78 11.73
C GLU A 259 14.02 0.84 13.11
N THR A 260 13.23 1.01 14.16
CA THR A 260 13.75 1.04 15.54
C THR A 260 14.10 -0.36 16.03
N GLU A 261 14.92 -0.47 17.07
CA GLU A 261 15.27 -1.75 17.69
C GLU A 261 14.04 -2.53 18.21
N ASN A 262 12.95 -1.82 18.49
CA ASN A 262 11.67 -2.39 18.92
C ASN A 262 10.69 -2.67 17.75
N GLY A 263 11.17 -2.60 16.51
CA GLY A 263 10.42 -2.96 15.30
C GLY A 263 9.47 -1.88 14.77
N ALA A 264 9.54 -0.64 15.28
CA ALA A 264 8.71 0.44 14.78
C ALA A 264 9.30 1.00 13.47
N GLU A 265 8.48 1.08 12.43
CA GLU A 265 8.88 1.62 11.13
C GLU A 265 8.50 3.09 11.06
N ILE A 266 9.49 3.97 11.11
CA ILE A 266 9.31 5.41 11.14
C ILE A 266 9.67 6.00 9.78
N VAL A 267 8.70 6.69 9.18
CA VAL A 267 8.88 7.43 7.94
C VAL A 267 9.00 8.91 8.26
N VAL A 268 10.14 9.50 7.91
CA VAL A 268 10.38 10.94 7.99
C VAL A 268 10.41 11.48 6.56
N HIS A 269 9.44 12.32 6.22
CA HIS A 269 9.28 12.88 4.88
C HIS A 269 9.39 14.41 4.93
N MET A 270 10.28 15.00 4.14
CA MET A 270 10.56 16.43 4.18
C MET A 270 9.79 17.16 3.10
N GLY A 271 8.84 17.99 3.54
CA GLY A 271 7.93 18.71 2.68
C GLY A 271 6.93 17.83 1.93
N ILE A 272 6.14 18.42 1.06
CA ILE A 272 5.15 17.75 0.19
C ILE A 272 5.53 18.00 -1.27
N ASP A 273 5.42 16.97 -2.12
CA ASP A 273 5.81 16.96 -3.53
C ASP A 273 7.31 17.27 -3.80
N THR A 274 8.18 17.11 -2.79
CA THR A 274 9.62 17.43 -2.88
C THR A 274 10.42 16.48 -3.79
N VAL A 275 9.82 15.35 -4.19
CA VAL A 275 10.36 14.47 -5.26
C VAL A 275 10.61 15.25 -6.55
N ALA A 276 9.74 16.23 -6.88
CA ALA A 276 9.85 17.04 -8.10
C ALA A 276 11.11 17.91 -8.16
N LEU A 277 11.77 18.14 -7.01
CA LEU A 277 13.00 18.92 -6.91
C LEU A 277 14.25 18.10 -7.30
N ASN A 278 14.10 16.82 -7.66
CA ASN A 278 15.20 15.96 -8.12
C ASN A 278 16.41 15.93 -7.17
N GLY A 279 16.17 16.06 -5.86
CA GLY A 279 17.20 16.07 -4.82
C GLY A 279 17.90 17.42 -4.59
N GLN A 280 17.50 18.48 -5.29
CA GLN A 280 18.00 19.82 -5.02
C GLN A 280 17.50 20.32 -3.66
N GLY A 281 18.42 20.86 -2.86
CA GLY A 281 18.15 21.34 -1.50
C GLY A 281 18.26 20.27 -0.41
N PHE A 282 18.62 19.03 -0.76
CA PHE A 282 18.85 17.94 0.20
C PHE A 282 20.28 17.42 0.10
N LYS A 283 20.98 17.36 1.23
CA LYS A 283 22.32 16.78 1.33
C LYS A 283 22.32 15.62 2.30
N ARG A 284 22.72 14.46 1.78
CA ARG A 284 22.78 13.21 2.54
C ARG A 284 24.04 13.17 3.42
N LEU A 285 23.88 12.81 4.69
CA LEU A 285 24.97 12.68 5.66
C LEU A 285 25.24 11.23 6.07
N VAL A 286 24.27 10.33 5.88
CA VAL A 286 24.32 8.93 6.30
C VAL A 286 23.88 8.01 5.16
N GLU A 287 24.44 6.80 5.10
CA GLU A 287 24.13 5.80 4.09
C GLU A 287 22.99 4.85 4.50
N GLU A 288 22.38 4.16 3.53
CA GLU A 288 21.36 3.13 3.79
C GLU A 288 22.02 1.94 4.49
N GLY A 289 21.31 1.32 5.42
CA GLY A 289 21.81 0.25 6.28
C GLY A 289 22.67 0.73 7.45
N ALA A 290 22.85 2.04 7.64
CA ALA A 290 23.58 2.56 8.78
C ALA A 290 22.76 2.47 10.07
N GLU A 291 23.39 1.99 11.15
CA GLU A 291 22.87 2.09 12.51
C GLU A 291 23.07 3.51 13.04
N VAL A 292 22.01 4.08 13.62
CA VAL A 292 21.98 5.46 14.10
C VAL A 292 21.41 5.54 15.50
N LYS A 293 21.82 6.57 16.24
CA LYS A 293 21.27 6.89 17.56
C LYS A 293 20.32 8.08 17.47
N ALA A 294 19.38 8.17 18.41
CA ALA A 294 18.50 9.34 18.53
C ALA A 294 19.32 10.64 18.55
N GLY A 295 18.96 11.61 17.70
CA GLY A 295 19.67 12.88 17.55
C GLY A 295 20.85 12.87 16.58
N GLN A 296 21.21 11.73 15.98
CA GLN A 296 22.27 11.67 14.97
C GLN A 296 21.83 12.34 13.66
N PRO A 297 22.63 13.27 13.07
CA PRO A 297 22.29 13.91 11.80
C PRO A 297 22.20 12.91 10.63
N ILE A 298 21.11 12.95 9.87
CA ILE A 298 20.85 12.09 8.70
C ILE A 298 20.89 12.91 7.41
N LEU A 299 20.28 14.08 7.40
CA LEU A 299 20.17 14.96 6.23
C LEU A 299 20.37 16.42 6.61
N GLU A 300 20.94 17.20 5.70
CA GLU A 300 21.03 18.66 5.76
C GLU A 300 20.13 19.26 4.66
N LEU A 301 19.35 20.27 5.02
CA LEU A 301 18.34 20.95 4.20
C LEU A 301 18.81 22.34 3.82
N ASP A 302 18.55 22.73 2.58
CA ASP A 302 18.59 24.13 2.15
C ASP A 302 17.20 24.75 2.31
N LEU A 303 16.90 25.29 3.50
CA LEU A 303 15.58 25.83 3.78
C LEU A 303 15.22 27.04 2.91
N GLU A 304 16.19 27.82 2.44
CA GLU A 304 15.90 28.97 1.58
C GLU A 304 15.41 28.48 0.21
N PHE A 305 16.15 27.55 -0.39
CA PHE A 305 15.75 26.93 -1.66
C PHE A 305 14.44 26.15 -1.53
N LEU A 306 14.30 25.34 -0.48
CA LEU A 306 13.15 24.47 -0.30
C LEU A 306 11.87 25.26 0.01
N ASN A 307 11.92 26.32 0.83
CA ASN A 307 10.72 27.15 1.06
C ASN A 307 10.28 27.94 -0.19
N ALA A 308 11.20 28.22 -1.12
CA ALA A 308 10.89 28.92 -2.36
C ALA A 308 10.36 27.99 -3.47
N ASN A 309 10.79 26.73 -3.49
CA ASN A 309 10.52 25.82 -4.61
C ASN A 309 9.63 24.61 -4.25
N ALA A 310 9.53 24.22 -2.99
CA ALA A 310 8.63 23.14 -2.56
C ALA A 310 7.20 23.65 -2.41
N ARG A 311 6.22 22.77 -2.70
CA ARG A 311 4.80 23.07 -2.51
C ARG A 311 4.46 23.40 -1.05
N SER A 312 5.07 22.67 -0.12
CA SER A 312 4.99 22.91 1.31
C SER A 312 6.20 22.27 1.99
N MET A 313 6.73 22.92 3.02
CA MET A 313 7.78 22.35 3.87
C MET A 313 7.24 21.65 5.13
N ILE A 314 5.92 21.53 5.27
CA ILE A 314 5.34 20.70 6.33
C ILE A 314 5.83 19.27 6.10
N SER A 315 6.53 18.73 7.10
CA SER A 315 7.29 17.49 7.00
C SER A 315 6.68 16.43 7.93
N PRO A 316 5.97 15.42 7.39
CA PRO A 316 5.38 14.35 8.18
C PRO A 316 6.42 13.45 8.84
N VAL A 317 6.14 13.05 10.07
CA VAL A 317 6.86 12.05 10.85
C VAL A 317 5.83 11.04 11.33
N VAL A 318 5.78 9.88 10.67
CA VAL A 318 4.72 8.87 10.87
C VAL A 318 5.30 7.50 11.16
N CYS A 319 4.56 6.70 11.91
CA CYS A 319 4.79 5.28 12.10
C CYS A 319 3.98 4.50 11.06
N SER A 320 4.63 3.86 10.08
CA SER A 320 3.95 3.18 8.97
C SER A 320 3.25 1.89 9.42
N ASN A 321 3.80 1.20 10.40
CA ASN A 321 3.20 0.01 11.01
C ASN A 321 2.42 0.34 12.30
N SER A 322 1.76 1.50 12.35
CA SER A 322 0.99 1.93 13.55
C SER A 322 -0.09 0.93 13.99
N ASP A 323 -0.64 0.15 13.05
CA ASP A 323 -1.67 -0.87 13.32
C ASP A 323 -1.15 -2.08 14.14
N ASP A 324 0.16 -2.29 14.16
CA ASP A 324 0.79 -3.33 14.96
C ASP A 324 0.81 -2.97 16.46
N TYR A 325 0.63 -1.69 16.78
CA TYR A 325 0.67 -1.15 18.13
C TYR A 325 -0.73 -0.82 18.67
N SER A 326 -0.84 -0.63 19.99
CA SER A 326 -2.12 -0.31 20.63
C SER A 326 -2.52 1.15 20.47
N ALA A 327 -1.55 2.05 20.56
CA ALA A 327 -1.79 3.48 20.49
C ALA A 327 -0.50 4.24 20.18
N LEU A 328 -0.64 5.37 19.50
CA LEU A 328 0.39 6.39 19.35
C LEU A 328 -0.08 7.63 20.13
N VAL A 329 0.70 8.01 21.15
CA VAL A 329 0.37 9.14 22.03
C VAL A 329 1.28 10.31 21.69
N ILE A 330 0.71 11.33 21.06
CA ILE A 330 1.42 12.57 20.74
C ILE A 330 1.72 13.32 22.04
N GLN A 331 3.01 13.54 22.31
CA GLN A 331 3.49 14.21 23.52
C GLN A 331 3.80 15.69 23.26
N ALA A 332 4.29 16.01 22.07
CA ALA A 332 4.73 17.36 21.78
C ALA A 332 3.59 18.28 21.34
N THR A 333 3.66 19.53 21.79
CA THR A 333 2.78 20.63 21.35
C THR A 333 3.60 21.91 21.14
N GLY A 334 3.23 22.73 20.17
CA GLY A 334 3.93 23.98 19.87
C GLY A 334 5.27 23.76 19.18
N LYS A 335 6.36 24.26 19.78
CA LYS A 335 7.72 24.20 19.21
C LYS A 335 8.47 22.97 19.69
N VAL A 336 9.15 22.29 18.76
CA VAL A 336 10.00 21.14 19.02
C VAL A 336 11.43 21.41 18.59
N VAL A 337 12.38 20.78 19.28
CA VAL A 337 13.81 20.81 18.99
C VAL A 337 14.27 19.43 18.55
N ALA A 338 14.99 19.38 17.42
CA ALA A 338 15.55 18.16 16.85
C ALA A 338 16.40 17.40 17.89
N GLY A 339 16.14 16.10 18.04
CA GLY A 339 16.91 15.20 18.90
C GLY A 339 16.70 15.39 20.40
N GLN A 340 15.86 16.35 20.83
CA GLN A 340 15.66 16.67 22.24
C GLN A 340 14.20 16.54 22.67
N THR A 341 13.27 17.13 21.91
CA THR A 341 11.86 17.15 22.33
C THR A 341 11.18 15.81 22.03
N PRO A 342 10.57 15.14 23.01
CA PRO A 342 9.79 13.92 22.77
C PRO A 342 8.59 14.23 21.88
N LEU A 343 8.47 13.58 20.73
CA LEU A 343 7.45 13.83 19.72
C LEU A 343 6.17 13.04 20.02
N TYR A 344 6.28 11.72 20.06
CA TYR A 344 5.20 10.81 20.43
C TYR A 344 5.75 9.49 21.00
N GLU A 345 4.91 8.82 21.77
CA GLU A 345 5.17 7.51 22.35
C GLU A 345 4.33 6.45 21.64
N ILE A 346 4.94 5.30 21.36
CA ILE A 346 4.28 4.13 20.80
C ILE A 346 4.00 3.15 21.94
N LYS A 347 2.73 2.77 22.12
CA LYS A 347 2.28 1.85 23.16
C LYS A 347 2.06 0.45 22.59
N GLY A 348 2.63 -0.55 23.25
CA GLY A 348 2.49 -1.95 22.87
C GLY A 348 1.09 -2.51 23.12
N LYS A 349 0.80 -3.62 22.45
CA LYS A 349 -0.33 -4.50 22.76
C LYS A 349 -0.09 -5.28 24.05
#